data_AF-A0A0K1JNI3-F1
#
_entry.id   AF-A0A0K1JNI3-F1
#
_cell.length_a   1.000
_cell.length_b   1.000
_cell.length_c   1.000
_cell.angle_alpha   90.00
_cell.angle_beta   90.00
_cell.angle_gamma   90.00
#
_symmetry.space_group_name_H-M   'P 1'
#
loop_
_entity.id
_entity.type
_entity.pdbx_description
1 polymer ?
#
loop_
_entity_poly.entity_id
_entity_poly.type
_entity_poly.pdbx_seq_one_letter_code
_entity_poly.pdbx_strand_id
1 'polypeptide(L)'
;MTELVLRGPDATLVGTVTGSGPPAVLLHAGGERRRVWEPVARTLEGAGFASIAYDQRGHGDSDGHGADELPSYASDVVRIVETADAAPVLVGASLGGLAAILALQDAGLEARVAGLVLVDVVPDPPPDSTRRFLQDTAGTLAQRRLVPDILDRSATLRAITGGLRLPVLLVRGGGTSPLTDADVERFVELVPHARLATVERSGHLIARDAPVELAGHLIEHLQDAQVRRRRIQRFLDDAHAADTAHPGGTLLAHLHRTGDTLERWSAPAWVVDAARVHAAYGTDGFPHPMPGADPQLLTAVVGARSEQLVARYGSCSRRESYPTFLTDAPVLVDRRTGRKTPLDAIDLRAFVELTAANEIDVFTHSPELAAAHGADVAALFRRWLPLFGDSARTAVEKWARAT
;
A
#
# COMPACT_ATOMS: atom_id res chain seq x y z
N MET A 1 11.03 6.87 -15.17
CA MET A 1 9.81 6.55 -15.94
C MET A 1 10.16 5.51 -17.00
N THR A 2 9.47 4.37 -16.97
CA THR A 2 9.65 3.25 -17.92
C THR A 2 8.32 3.03 -18.65
N GLU A 3 8.35 2.83 -19.95
CA GLU A 3 7.14 2.53 -20.75
C GLU A 3 6.70 1.09 -20.55
N LEU A 4 5.38 0.87 -20.51
CA LEU A 4 4.73 -0.42 -20.38
C LEU A 4 3.79 -0.63 -21.57
N VAL A 5 3.69 -1.88 -22.04
CA VAL A 5 2.74 -2.28 -23.08
C VAL A 5 1.99 -3.51 -22.60
N LEU A 6 0.67 -3.37 -22.43
CA LEU A 6 -0.22 -4.41 -21.94
C LEU A 6 -1.12 -4.90 -23.08
N ARG A 7 -0.70 -5.98 -23.75
CA ARG A 7 -1.42 -6.57 -24.89
C ARG A 7 -2.64 -7.37 -24.42
N GLY A 8 -3.78 -7.09 -25.01
CA GLY A 8 -5.06 -7.72 -24.68
C GLY A 8 -5.76 -8.30 -25.89
N PRO A 9 -6.87 -9.02 -25.68
CA PRO A 9 -7.64 -9.61 -26.78
C PRO A 9 -8.21 -8.54 -27.71
N ASP A 10 -8.71 -7.43 -27.16
CA ASP A 10 -9.41 -6.38 -27.92
C ASP A 10 -8.69 -5.02 -27.93
N ALA A 11 -7.66 -4.86 -27.08
CA ALA A 11 -6.85 -3.65 -26.99
C ALA A 11 -5.47 -3.91 -26.35
N THR A 12 -4.44 -3.30 -26.93
CA THR A 12 -3.13 -2.98 -26.38
C THR A 12 -3.14 -1.64 -25.66
N LEU A 13 -2.86 -1.68 -24.36
CA LEU A 13 -2.74 -0.46 -23.55
C LEU A 13 -1.28 -0.04 -23.43
N VAL A 14 -1.02 1.25 -23.61
CA VAL A 14 0.30 1.86 -23.44
C VAL A 14 0.33 2.62 -22.11
N GLY A 15 1.32 2.33 -21.29
CA GLY A 15 1.44 2.90 -19.95
C GLY A 15 2.84 3.31 -19.58
N THR A 16 2.97 3.84 -18.37
CA THR A 16 4.23 4.26 -17.77
C THR A 16 4.26 3.88 -16.31
N VAL A 17 5.40 3.37 -15.85
CA VAL A 17 5.73 3.23 -14.44
C VAL A 17 6.78 4.26 -14.01
N THR A 18 6.57 4.90 -12.87
CA THR A 18 7.48 5.89 -12.28
C THR A 18 7.65 5.62 -10.79
N GLY A 19 8.86 5.81 -10.26
CA GLY A 19 9.20 5.49 -8.88
C GLY A 19 9.31 4.01 -8.57
N SER A 20 9.57 3.74 -7.29
CA SER A 20 9.66 2.41 -6.68
C SER A 20 9.00 2.48 -5.31
N GLY A 21 8.48 1.35 -4.82
CA GLY A 21 7.80 1.31 -3.54
C GLY A 21 6.31 1.03 -3.70
N PRO A 22 5.49 1.32 -2.68
CA PRO A 22 4.11 0.92 -2.69
C PRO A 22 3.32 1.53 -3.86
N PRO A 23 2.65 0.73 -4.69
CA PRO A 23 2.14 1.21 -5.97
C PRO A 23 0.77 1.89 -5.88
N ALA A 24 0.57 2.90 -6.73
CA ALA A 24 -0.72 3.48 -7.08
C ALA A 24 -0.98 3.29 -8.57
N VAL A 25 -2.14 2.74 -8.93
CA VAL A 25 -2.61 2.66 -10.32
C VAL A 25 -3.46 3.89 -10.61
N LEU A 26 -3.06 4.69 -11.60
CA LEU A 26 -3.66 5.99 -11.92
C LEU A 26 -4.49 5.89 -13.20
N LEU A 27 -5.81 6.03 -13.07
CA LEU A 27 -6.79 5.91 -14.15
C LEU A 27 -7.39 7.29 -14.45
N HIS A 28 -7.12 7.81 -15.66
CA HIS A 28 -7.50 9.18 -16.03
C HIS A 28 -9.01 9.36 -16.31
N ALA A 29 -9.46 10.61 -16.40
CA ALA A 29 -10.83 10.94 -16.80
C ALA A 29 -11.06 10.71 -18.31
N GLY A 30 -12.31 10.59 -18.75
CA GLY A 30 -12.62 10.50 -20.18
C GLY A 30 -12.11 11.72 -20.95
N GLY A 31 -11.53 11.52 -22.13
CA GLY A 31 -10.94 12.61 -22.94
C GLY A 31 -9.53 13.05 -22.53
N GLU A 32 -9.03 12.56 -21.39
CA GLU A 32 -7.63 12.74 -20.97
C GLU A 32 -6.75 11.57 -21.45
N ARG A 33 -5.47 11.61 -21.06
CA ARG A 33 -4.46 10.55 -21.29
C ARG A 33 -3.54 10.44 -20.06
N ARG A 34 -2.78 9.36 -19.95
CA ARG A 34 -1.87 9.05 -18.82
C ARG A 34 -0.97 10.20 -18.41
N ARG A 35 -0.57 11.05 -19.37
CA ARG A 35 0.30 12.21 -19.13
C ARG A 35 -0.26 13.23 -18.13
N VAL A 36 -1.58 13.28 -17.94
CA VAL A 36 -2.20 14.12 -16.89
C VAL A 36 -1.66 13.79 -15.49
N TRP A 37 -1.24 12.55 -15.29
CA TRP A 37 -0.70 12.06 -14.03
C TRP A 37 0.80 12.32 -13.85
N GLU A 38 1.55 12.79 -14.85
CA GLU A 38 3.01 12.96 -14.75
C GLU A 38 3.44 13.84 -13.54
N PRO A 39 2.77 14.98 -13.22
CA PRO A 39 3.14 15.76 -12.05
C PRO A 39 2.81 15.06 -10.73
N VAL A 40 1.68 14.34 -10.66
CA VAL A 40 1.29 13.51 -9.51
C VAL A 40 2.32 12.40 -9.29
N ALA A 41 2.68 11.68 -10.36
CA ALA A 41 3.66 10.60 -10.35
C ALA A 41 5.03 11.04 -9.84
N ARG A 42 5.51 12.24 -10.22
CA ARG A 42 6.76 12.81 -9.70
C ARG A 42 6.70 13.08 -8.20
N THR A 43 5.57 13.60 -7.70
CA THR A 43 5.39 13.84 -6.27
C THR A 43 5.33 12.53 -5.48
N LEU A 44 4.65 11.50 -6.01
CA LEU A 44 4.62 10.16 -5.43
C LEU A 44 6.01 9.51 -5.38
N GLU A 45 6.77 9.60 -6.47
CA GLU A 45 8.15 9.10 -6.55
C GLU A 45 9.05 9.78 -5.53
N GLY A 46 8.97 11.11 -5.38
CA GLY A 46 9.71 11.85 -4.36
C GLY A 46 9.36 11.45 -2.92
N ALA A 47 8.18 10.88 -2.70
CA ALA A 47 7.73 10.34 -1.42
C ALA A 47 8.00 8.83 -1.24
N GLY A 48 8.66 8.18 -2.21
CA GLY A 48 9.03 6.77 -2.14
C GLY A 48 7.90 5.80 -2.53
N PHE A 49 6.97 6.24 -3.38
CA PHE A 49 5.91 5.42 -3.94
C PHE A 49 6.11 5.16 -5.43
N ALA A 50 5.52 4.08 -5.93
CA ALA A 50 5.45 3.81 -7.36
C ALA A 50 4.09 4.27 -7.92
N SER A 51 4.07 4.67 -9.19
CA SER A 51 2.87 4.98 -9.93
C SER A 51 2.83 4.24 -11.25
N ILE A 52 1.68 3.69 -11.59
CA ILE A 52 1.42 2.96 -12.84
C ILE A 52 0.25 3.66 -13.52
N ALA A 53 0.48 4.28 -14.67
CA ALA A 53 -0.55 5.00 -15.41
C ALA A 53 -0.61 4.48 -16.84
N TYR A 54 -1.78 4.01 -17.27
CA TYR A 54 -2.04 3.62 -18.66
C TYR A 54 -2.93 4.65 -19.34
N ASP A 55 -2.74 4.82 -20.64
CA ASP A 55 -3.78 5.35 -21.49
C ASP A 55 -4.90 4.31 -21.56
N GLN A 56 -6.12 4.68 -21.16
CA GLN A 56 -7.27 3.80 -21.30
C GLN A 56 -7.56 3.54 -22.78
N ARG A 57 -8.18 2.40 -23.09
CA ARG A 57 -8.53 2.00 -24.46
C ARG A 57 -9.10 3.17 -25.28
N GLY A 58 -8.61 3.33 -26.50
CA GLY A 58 -8.98 4.40 -27.43
C GLY A 58 -8.60 5.83 -27.00
N HIS A 59 -7.70 6.00 -26.03
CA HIS A 59 -7.12 7.27 -25.63
C HIS A 59 -5.60 7.25 -25.81
N GLY A 60 -5.01 8.43 -26.02
CA GLY A 60 -3.56 8.60 -26.10
C GLY A 60 -2.90 7.67 -27.12
N ASP A 61 -1.92 6.89 -26.67
CA ASP A 61 -1.14 5.96 -27.47
C ASP A 61 -1.71 4.52 -27.43
N SER A 62 -2.77 4.26 -26.64
CA SER A 62 -3.46 2.97 -26.60
C SER A 62 -4.36 2.78 -27.82
N ASP A 63 -4.43 1.55 -28.31
CA ASP A 63 -5.29 1.20 -29.44
C ASP A 63 -6.73 0.88 -28.98
N GLY A 64 -7.50 0.26 -29.89
CA GLY A 64 -8.93 0.01 -29.72
C GLY A 64 -9.79 1.23 -30.08
N HIS A 65 -11.01 0.98 -30.53
CA HIS A 65 -12.04 2.02 -30.52
C HIS A 65 -12.49 2.15 -29.07
N GLY A 66 -12.25 3.29 -28.41
CA GLY A 66 -12.59 3.44 -26.98
C GLY A 66 -14.00 2.91 -26.69
N ALA A 67 -14.17 2.12 -25.63
CA ALA A 67 -15.33 1.25 -25.54
C ALA A 67 -16.64 2.02 -25.39
N ASP A 68 -17.67 1.45 -25.99
CA ASP A 68 -19.06 1.91 -25.89
C ASP A 68 -19.70 1.56 -24.54
N GLU A 69 -19.05 0.74 -23.71
CA GLU A 69 -19.59 0.24 -22.45
C GLU A 69 -18.52 0.22 -21.35
N LEU A 70 -18.93 0.53 -20.11
CA LEU A 70 -18.06 0.56 -18.93
C LEU A 70 -17.37 -0.79 -18.60
N PRO A 71 -17.99 -1.97 -18.80
CA PRO A 71 -17.34 -3.27 -18.52
C PRO A 71 -16.02 -3.48 -19.25
N SER A 72 -15.87 -2.91 -20.44
CA SER A 72 -14.62 -2.97 -21.19
C SER A 72 -13.47 -2.25 -20.46
N TYR A 73 -13.75 -1.06 -19.92
CA TYR A 73 -12.76 -0.33 -19.12
C TYR A 73 -12.48 -1.05 -17.78
N ALA A 74 -13.51 -1.63 -17.15
CA ALA A 74 -13.35 -2.41 -15.93
C ALA A 74 -12.47 -3.66 -16.15
N SER A 75 -12.64 -4.36 -17.26
CA SER A 75 -11.79 -5.51 -17.64
C SER A 75 -10.33 -5.10 -17.84
N ASP A 76 -10.08 -3.91 -18.41
CA ASP A 76 -8.72 -3.37 -18.49
C ASP A 76 -8.14 -3.05 -17.11
N VAL A 77 -8.94 -2.51 -16.18
CA VAL A 77 -8.47 -2.24 -14.81
C VAL A 77 -7.99 -3.53 -14.14
N VAL A 78 -8.72 -4.65 -14.29
CA VAL A 78 -8.29 -5.97 -13.76
C VAL A 78 -6.89 -6.32 -14.29
N ARG A 79 -6.68 -6.21 -15.59
CA ARG A 79 -5.41 -6.52 -16.25
C ARG A 79 -4.30 -5.55 -15.86
N ILE A 80 -4.60 -4.27 -15.67
CA ILE A 80 -3.64 -3.28 -15.20
C ILE A 80 -3.16 -3.61 -13.78
N VAL A 81 -4.08 -4.02 -12.88
CA VAL A 81 -3.73 -4.43 -11.51
C VAL A 81 -2.82 -5.66 -11.50
N GLU A 82 -2.91 -6.54 -12.50
CA GLU A 82 -1.98 -7.67 -12.69
C GLU A 82 -0.56 -7.26 -13.07
N THR A 83 -0.35 -6.02 -13.51
CA THR A 83 1.00 -5.51 -13.80
C THR A 83 1.71 -4.90 -12.58
N ALA A 84 1.03 -4.78 -11.45
CA ALA A 84 1.60 -4.24 -10.22
C ALA A 84 2.31 -5.33 -9.41
N ASP A 85 3.53 -5.05 -8.96
CA ASP A 85 4.33 -6.01 -8.16
C ASP A 85 3.72 -6.28 -6.78
N ALA A 86 2.95 -5.34 -6.23
CA ALA A 86 2.26 -5.47 -4.95
C ALA A 86 0.84 -4.90 -5.05
N ALA A 87 -0.01 -5.22 -4.08
CA ALA A 87 -1.39 -4.72 -4.03
C ALA A 87 -1.42 -3.18 -4.14
N PRO A 88 -1.95 -2.62 -5.25
CA PRO A 88 -1.93 -1.18 -5.46
C PRO A 88 -3.10 -0.50 -4.77
N VAL A 89 -2.99 0.82 -4.61
CA VAL A 89 -4.18 1.67 -4.47
C VAL A 89 -4.69 2.02 -5.87
N LEU A 90 -5.96 1.78 -6.14
CA LEU A 90 -6.61 2.24 -7.37
C LEU A 90 -6.98 3.72 -7.21
N VAL A 91 -6.49 4.59 -8.09
CA VAL A 91 -6.82 6.02 -8.12
C VAL A 91 -7.51 6.31 -9.44
N GLY A 92 -8.82 6.57 -9.40
CA GLY A 92 -9.62 6.77 -10.60
C GLY A 92 -10.30 8.13 -10.63
N ALA A 93 -10.05 8.89 -11.70
CA ALA A 93 -10.73 10.15 -11.97
C ALA A 93 -11.91 9.93 -12.92
N SER A 94 -13.11 10.39 -12.56
CA SER A 94 -14.28 10.36 -13.44
C SER A 94 -14.52 8.95 -14.03
N LEU A 95 -14.47 8.79 -15.37
CA LEU A 95 -14.52 7.49 -16.07
C LEU A 95 -13.63 6.42 -15.44
N GLY A 96 -12.37 6.76 -15.12
CA GLY A 96 -11.44 5.82 -14.49
C GLY A 96 -11.87 5.36 -13.10
N GLY A 97 -12.56 6.23 -12.34
CA GLY A 97 -13.13 5.87 -11.04
C GLY A 97 -14.34 4.94 -11.16
N LEU A 98 -15.23 5.20 -12.12
CA LEU A 98 -16.36 4.31 -12.41
C LEU A 98 -15.90 2.93 -12.91
N ALA A 99 -14.87 2.90 -13.77
CA ALA A 99 -14.26 1.66 -14.23
C ALA A 99 -13.61 0.88 -13.07
N ALA A 100 -12.93 1.57 -12.15
CA ALA A 100 -12.36 0.95 -10.95
C ALA A 100 -13.45 0.37 -10.03
N ILE A 101 -14.54 1.10 -9.77
CA ILE A 101 -15.68 0.60 -8.99
C ILE A 101 -16.24 -0.66 -9.66
N LEU A 102 -16.51 -0.61 -10.97
CA LEU A 102 -17.08 -1.77 -11.67
C LEU A 102 -16.11 -2.97 -11.68
N ALA A 103 -14.81 -2.75 -11.77
CA ALA A 103 -13.81 -3.82 -11.70
C ALA A 103 -13.81 -4.53 -10.33
N LEU A 104 -14.04 -3.78 -9.26
CA LEU A 104 -14.13 -4.30 -7.89
C LEU A 104 -15.41 -5.12 -7.60
N GLN A 105 -16.28 -5.34 -8.60
CA GLN A 105 -17.34 -6.35 -8.49
C GLN A 105 -16.77 -7.77 -8.31
N ASP A 106 -15.55 -8.01 -8.81
CA ASP A 106 -14.82 -9.25 -8.62
C ASP A 106 -14.14 -9.25 -7.24
N ALA A 107 -14.61 -10.12 -6.34
CA ALA A 107 -14.06 -10.26 -5.00
C ALA A 107 -12.57 -10.69 -5.01
N GLY A 108 -12.13 -11.41 -6.04
CA GLY A 108 -10.73 -11.77 -6.25
C GLY A 108 -9.87 -10.55 -6.56
N LEU A 109 -10.40 -9.57 -7.31
CA LEU A 109 -9.73 -8.29 -7.53
C LEU A 109 -9.73 -7.44 -6.26
N GLU A 110 -10.84 -7.33 -5.53
CA GLU A 110 -10.90 -6.56 -4.28
C GLU A 110 -9.84 -7.03 -3.26
N ALA A 111 -9.63 -8.35 -3.16
CA ALA A 111 -8.59 -8.94 -2.32
C ALA A 111 -7.15 -8.59 -2.76
N ARG A 112 -6.95 -8.19 -4.03
CA ARG A 112 -5.65 -7.82 -4.61
C ARG A 112 -5.37 -6.32 -4.59
N VAL A 113 -6.29 -5.50 -4.06
CA VAL A 113 -6.17 -4.04 -4.01
C VAL A 113 -6.08 -3.56 -2.55
N ALA A 114 -5.19 -2.60 -2.31
CA ALA A 114 -4.93 -2.05 -0.98
C ALA A 114 -5.89 -0.92 -0.59
N GLY A 115 -6.48 -0.23 -1.56
CA GLY A 115 -7.42 0.87 -1.33
C GLY A 115 -7.98 1.44 -2.65
N LEU A 116 -8.98 2.31 -2.54
CA LEU A 116 -9.61 3.00 -3.66
C LEU A 116 -9.65 4.51 -3.39
N VAL A 117 -9.22 5.29 -4.37
CA VAL A 117 -9.37 6.74 -4.40
C VAL A 117 -10.25 7.12 -5.59
N LEU A 118 -11.36 7.78 -5.30
CA LEU A 118 -12.24 8.38 -6.28
C LEU A 118 -11.91 9.86 -6.40
N VAL A 119 -11.50 10.30 -7.59
CA VAL A 119 -11.16 11.69 -7.87
C VAL A 119 -12.31 12.33 -8.64
N ASP A 120 -13.05 13.17 -7.93
CA ASP A 120 -14.20 13.94 -8.39
C ASP A 120 -15.28 13.09 -9.08
N VAL A 121 -15.58 11.92 -8.49
CA VAL A 121 -16.61 11.01 -8.98
C VAL A 121 -17.23 10.18 -7.85
N VAL A 122 -18.52 9.88 -7.98
CA VAL A 122 -19.32 9.04 -7.07
C VAL A 122 -20.02 7.94 -7.89
N PRO A 123 -20.46 6.81 -7.28
CA PRO A 123 -21.03 5.67 -8.03
C PRO A 123 -22.38 5.96 -8.71
N ASP A 124 -23.10 6.98 -8.27
CA ASP A 124 -24.38 7.43 -8.80
C ASP A 124 -24.25 8.86 -9.37
N PRO A 125 -23.48 9.04 -10.46
CA PRO A 125 -23.20 10.37 -10.98
C PRO A 125 -24.52 11.05 -11.43
N PRO A 126 -24.76 12.34 -11.12
CA PRO A 126 -26.05 12.96 -11.40
C PRO A 126 -26.29 13.00 -12.91
N PRO A 127 -27.41 12.47 -13.43
CA PRO A 127 -27.58 12.26 -14.87
C PRO A 127 -27.45 13.54 -15.70
N ASP A 128 -28.00 14.65 -15.21
CA ASP A 128 -28.04 15.92 -15.95
C ASP A 128 -26.70 16.65 -15.91
N SER A 129 -25.99 16.64 -14.75
CA SER A 129 -24.64 17.22 -14.67
C SER A 129 -23.64 16.39 -15.46
N THR A 130 -23.77 15.06 -15.44
CA THR A 130 -22.94 14.12 -16.23
C THR A 130 -23.13 14.36 -17.72
N ARG A 131 -24.39 14.44 -18.20
CA ARG A 131 -24.67 14.72 -19.61
C ARG A 131 -24.13 16.09 -20.03
N ARG A 132 -24.36 17.15 -19.23
CA ARG A 132 -23.87 18.49 -19.53
C ARG A 132 -22.34 18.53 -19.58
N PHE A 133 -21.68 18.00 -18.55
CA PHE A 133 -20.22 17.94 -18.50
C PHE A 133 -19.64 17.20 -19.71
N LEU A 134 -20.23 16.05 -20.10
CA LEU A 134 -19.75 15.28 -21.23
C LEU A 134 -20.02 15.97 -22.58
N GLN A 135 -21.14 16.68 -22.73
CA GLN A 135 -21.39 17.54 -23.89
C GLN A 135 -20.33 18.64 -24.03
N ASP A 136 -19.95 19.25 -22.91
CA ASP A 136 -19.01 20.38 -22.89
C ASP A 136 -17.54 19.94 -23.01
N THR A 137 -17.20 18.73 -22.53
CA THR A 137 -15.79 18.32 -22.31
C THR A 137 -15.36 17.12 -23.14
N ALA A 138 -16.29 16.25 -23.56
CA ALA A 138 -15.97 14.94 -24.11
C ALA A 138 -16.09 14.85 -25.64
N GLY A 139 -16.60 15.89 -26.32
CA GLY A 139 -16.68 15.93 -27.79
C GLY A 139 -17.37 14.68 -28.37
N THR A 140 -16.61 13.85 -29.11
CA THR A 140 -17.13 12.61 -29.72
C THR A 140 -17.47 11.50 -28.72
N LEU A 141 -16.96 11.53 -27.47
CA LEU A 141 -17.35 10.59 -26.41
C LEU A 141 -18.82 10.78 -25.99
N ALA A 142 -19.34 12.02 -26.05
CA ALA A 142 -20.75 12.30 -25.75
C ALA A 142 -21.72 11.68 -26.77
N GLN A 143 -21.22 11.27 -27.95
CA GLN A 143 -21.99 10.60 -29.00
C GLN A 143 -21.94 9.07 -28.89
N ARG A 144 -21.20 8.51 -27.92
CA ARG A 144 -21.05 7.07 -27.71
C ARG A 144 -22.10 6.51 -26.75
N ARG A 145 -22.33 5.20 -26.81
CA ARG A 145 -23.21 4.46 -25.88
C ARG A 145 -22.72 4.44 -24.42
N LEU A 146 -21.50 4.91 -24.17
CA LEU A 146 -20.86 4.88 -22.86
C LEU A 146 -21.62 5.68 -21.80
N VAL A 147 -22.16 6.85 -22.15
CA VAL A 147 -22.90 7.68 -21.18
C VAL A 147 -24.21 7.03 -20.76
N PRO A 148 -25.08 6.58 -21.70
CA PRO A 148 -26.23 5.75 -21.34
C PRO A 148 -25.86 4.52 -20.51
N ASP A 149 -24.83 3.76 -20.91
CA ASP A 149 -24.40 2.54 -20.18
C ASP A 149 -23.97 2.85 -18.73
N ILE A 150 -23.22 3.94 -18.50
CA ILE A 150 -22.85 4.37 -17.15
C ILE A 150 -24.09 4.68 -16.31
N LEU A 151 -25.03 5.46 -16.87
CA LEU A 151 -26.24 5.87 -16.16
C LEU A 151 -27.16 4.69 -15.85
N ASP A 152 -27.27 3.73 -16.77
CA ASP A 152 -28.03 2.49 -16.59
C ASP A 152 -27.41 1.59 -15.50
N ARG A 153 -26.12 1.76 -15.22
CA ARG A 153 -25.37 1.00 -14.19
C ARG A 153 -25.31 1.67 -12.82
N SER A 154 -25.88 2.85 -12.62
CA SER A 154 -25.78 3.59 -11.34
C SER A 154 -26.19 2.72 -10.14
N ALA A 155 -27.24 1.91 -10.26
CA ALA A 155 -27.65 0.99 -9.18
C ALA A 155 -26.60 -0.10 -8.88
N THR A 156 -25.99 -0.68 -9.91
CA THR A 156 -24.93 -1.68 -9.78
C THR A 156 -23.68 -1.06 -9.16
N LEU A 157 -23.24 0.10 -9.65
CA LEU A 157 -22.09 0.82 -9.10
C LEU A 157 -22.30 1.14 -7.63
N ARG A 158 -23.49 1.66 -7.27
CA ARG A 158 -23.84 1.96 -5.88
C ARG A 158 -23.82 0.71 -4.99
N ALA A 159 -24.34 -0.41 -5.49
CA ALA A 159 -24.32 -1.69 -4.75
C ALA A 159 -22.88 -2.20 -4.53
N ILE A 160 -22.01 -2.12 -5.54
CA ILE A 160 -20.60 -2.50 -5.40
C ILE A 160 -19.92 -1.58 -4.38
N THR A 161 -20.04 -0.26 -4.53
CA THR A 161 -19.39 0.70 -3.65
C THR A 161 -19.82 0.54 -2.19
N GLY A 162 -21.12 0.33 -1.93
CA GLY A 162 -21.61 0.08 -0.56
C GLY A 162 -21.17 -1.26 0.04
N GLY A 163 -20.71 -2.21 -0.78
CA GLY A 163 -20.16 -3.49 -0.34
C GLY A 163 -18.66 -3.46 -0.02
N LEU A 164 -17.93 -2.43 -0.47
CA LEU A 164 -16.47 -2.36 -0.34
C LEU A 164 -16.03 -2.34 1.11
N ARG A 165 -15.03 -3.18 1.43
CA ARG A 165 -14.43 -3.25 2.78
C ARG A 165 -13.01 -2.69 2.83
N LEU A 166 -12.42 -2.43 1.67
CA LEU A 166 -11.14 -1.74 1.55
C LEU A 166 -11.25 -0.25 1.98
N PRO A 167 -10.13 0.39 2.35
CA PRO A 167 -10.09 1.83 2.58
C PRO A 167 -10.49 2.60 1.32
N VAL A 168 -11.38 3.59 1.48
CA VAL A 168 -11.85 4.44 0.39
C VAL A 168 -11.56 5.91 0.72
N LEU A 169 -11.09 6.66 -0.27
CA LEU A 169 -10.95 8.12 -0.21
C LEU A 169 -11.73 8.74 -1.38
N LEU A 170 -12.57 9.72 -1.09
CA LEU A 170 -13.14 10.62 -2.09
C LEU A 170 -12.37 11.94 -2.05
N VAL A 171 -11.74 12.32 -3.17
CA VAL A 171 -11.13 13.64 -3.37
C VAL A 171 -12.02 14.44 -4.31
N ARG A 172 -12.64 15.49 -3.81
CA ARG A 172 -13.54 16.37 -4.57
C ARG A 172 -12.84 17.68 -4.95
N GLY A 173 -13.20 18.25 -6.09
CA GLY A 173 -12.84 19.64 -6.42
C GLY A 173 -13.58 20.63 -5.52
N GLY A 174 -13.17 21.90 -5.57
CA GLY A 174 -13.82 23.01 -4.89
C GLY A 174 -15.13 23.43 -5.56
N GLY A 175 -15.47 24.73 -5.47
CA GLY A 175 -16.78 25.27 -5.85
C GLY A 175 -17.20 25.12 -7.32
N THR A 176 -16.33 24.65 -8.22
CA THR A 176 -16.64 24.35 -9.63
C THR A 176 -16.70 22.86 -9.93
N SER A 177 -16.61 22.00 -8.91
CA SER A 177 -16.83 20.56 -9.05
C SER A 177 -18.28 20.27 -9.49
N PRO A 178 -18.50 19.32 -10.42
CA PRO A 178 -19.83 18.78 -10.72
C PRO A 178 -20.45 17.97 -9.57
N LEU A 179 -19.65 17.54 -8.59
CA LEU A 179 -20.18 16.92 -7.37
C LEU A 179 -20.73 18.02 -6.46
N THR A 180 -21.94 17.81 -5.96
CA THR A 180 -22.60 18.67 -4.98
C THR A 180 -22.40 18.15 -3.55
N ASP A 181 -22.71 18.96 -2.54
CA ASP A 181 -22.65 18.53 -1.14
C ASP A 181 -23.60 17.35 -0.89
N ALA A 182 -24.77 17.35 -1.52
CA ALA A 182 -25.72 16.25 -1.46
C ALA A 182 -25.19 14.96 -2.08
N ASP A 183 -24.34 15.02 -3.11
CA ASP A 183 -23.67 13.85 -3.67
C ASP A 183 -22.66 13.25 -2.68
N VAL A 184 -21.89 14.11 -2.03
CA VAL A 184 -20.93 13.71 -0.99
C VAL A 184 -21.63 13.10 0.21
N GLU A 185 -22.73 13.71 0.68
CA GLU A 185 -23.55 13.18 1.78
C GLU A 185 -24.06 11.77 1.47
N ARG A 186 -24.67 11.57 0.28
CA ARG A 186 -25.11 10.24 -0.18
C ARG A 186 -23.97 9.23 -0.25
N PHE A 187 -22.78 9.66 -0.69
CA PHE A 187 -21.61 8.81 -0.74
C PHE A 187 -21.13 8.39 0.66
N VAL A 188 -21.11 9.31 1.63
CA VAL A 188 -20.73 9.02 3.02
C VAL A 188 -21.74 8.08 3.68
N GLU A 189 -23.04 8.28 3.43
CA GLU A 189 -24.06 7.34 3.90
C GLU A 189 -23.86 5.93 3.34
N LEU A 190 -23.42 5.84 2.08
CA LEU A 190 -23.14 4.57 1.41
C LEU A 190 -21.85 3.91 1.90
N VAL A 191 -20.80 4.69 2.17
CA VAL A 191 -19.47 4.23 2.57
C VAL A 191 -19.02 4.99 3.82
N PRO A 192 -19.52 4.62 5.01
CA PRO A 192 -19.31 5.41 6.24
C PRO A 192 -17.86 5.48 6.70
N HIS A 193 -17.03 4.54 6.26
CA HIS A 193 -15.60 4.49 6.55
C HIS A 193 -14.75 5.24 5.52
N ALA A 194 -15.34 5.85 4.50
CA ALA A 194 -14.60 6.62 3.51
C ALA A 194 -14.03 7.90 4.14
N ARG A 195 -12.78 8.21 3.77
CA ARG A 195 -12.19 9.52 4.03
C ARG A 195 -12.62 10.49 2.93
N LEU A 196 -12.72 11.77 3.29
CA LEU A 196 -13.01 12.86 2.35
C LEU A 196 -11.86 13.85 2.32
N ALA A 197 -11.57 14.38 1.14
CA ALA A 197 -10.68 15.51 0.93
C ALA A 197 -11.26 16.45 -0.13
N THR A 198 -11.01 17.75 0.03
CA THR A 198 -11.43 18.77 -0.93
C THR A 198 -10.21 19.54 -1.41
N VAL A 199 -10.09 19.69 -2.73
CA VAL A 199 -9.04 20.47 -3.38
C VAL A 199 -9.66 21.77 -3.89
N GLU A 200 -9.70 22.78 -3.01
CA GLU A 200 -10.49 24.01 -3.17
C GLU A 200 -10.21 24.77 -4.47
N ARG A 201 -8.97 24.71 -4.95
CA ARG A 201 -8.50 25.46 -6.13
C ARG A 201 -8.78 24.75 -7.46
N SER A 202 -9.49 23.63 -7.46
CA SER A 202 -9.74 22.82 -8.64
C SER A 202 -11.24 22.62 -8.92
N GLY A 203 -11.58 22.44 -10.20
CA GLY A 203 -12.89 21.92 -10.61
C GLY A 203 -12.82 20.40 -10.79
N HIS A 204 -13.46 19.90 -11.84
CA HIS A 204 -13.50 18.45 -12.12
C HIS A 204 -12.13 17.81 -12.40
N LEU A 205 -11.21 18.55 -13.04
CA LEU A 205 -9.94 18.02 -13.54
C LEU A 205 -8.80 18.24 -12.54
N ILE A 206 -8.98 17.77 -11.30
CA ILE A 206 -8.05 17.97 -10.17
C ILE A 206 -6.61 17.57 -10.52
N ALA A 207 -6.42 16.43 -11.19
CA ALA A 207 -5.09 15.96 -11.57
C ALA A 207 -4.33 16.93 -12.49
N ARG A 208 -5.07 17.72 -13.28
CA ARG A 208 -4.50 18.75 -14.16
C ARG A 208 -4.34 20.08 -13.44
N ASP A 209 -5.35 20.48 -12.69
CA ASP A 209 -5.45 21.84 -12.15
C ASP A 209 -4.68 22.00 -10.82
N ALA A 210 -4.59 20.94 -10.01
CA ALA A 210 -3.95 20.95 -8.70
C ALA A 210 -3.21 19.61 -8.38
N PRO A 211 -2.28 19.15 -9.25
CA PRO A 211 -1.66 17.84 -9.13
C PRO A 211 -0.88 17.62 -7.83
N VAL A 212 -0.19 18.65 -7.32
CA VAL A 212 0.65 18.51 -6.11
C VAL A 212 -0.21 18.34 -4.86
N GLU A 213 -1.33 19.07 -4.78
CA GLU A 213 -2.29 18.95 -3.68
C GLU A 213 -3.00 17.60 -3.71
N LEU A 214 -3.44 17.16 -4.89
CA LEU A 214 -3.97 15.80 -5.08
C LEU A 214 -2.96 14.74 -4.64
N ALA A 215 -1.70 14.85 -5.07
CA ALA A 215 -0.65 13.92 -4.69
C ALA A 215 -0.43 13.86 -3.16
N GLY A 216 -0.57 14.98 -2.45
CA GLY A 216 -0.53 15.02 -0.98
C GLY A 216 -1.59 14.11 -0.35
N HIS A 217 -2.85 14.21 -0.81
CA HIS A 217 -3.92 13.33 -0.34
C HIS A 217 -3.70 11.86 -0.72
N LEU A 218 -3.15 11.59 -1.91
CA LEU A 218 -2.79 10.22 -2.30
C LEU A 218 -1.69 9.64 -1.41
N ILE A 219 -0.67 10.42 -1.05
CA ILE A 219 0.40 10.01 -0.12
C ILE A 219 -0.18 9.68 1.24
N GLU A 220 -1.03 10.54 1.80
CA GLU A 220 -1.68 10.26 3.08
C GLU A 220 -2.51 8.98 3.05
N HIS A 221 -3.19 8.70 1.94
CA HIS A 221 -3.97 7.46 1.77
C HIS A 221 -3.07 6.24 1.60
N LEU A 222 -2.00 6.31 0.80
CA LEU A 222 -1.00 5.25 0.66
C LEU A 222 -0.31 4.93 2.00
N GLN A 223 -0.17 5.94 2.86
CA GLN A 223 0.37 5.84 4.22
C GLN A 223 -0.69 5.45 5.26
N ASP A 224 -1.97 5.30 4.91
CA ASP A 224 -2.99 4.91 5.88
C ASP A 224 -2.72 3.50 6.44
N ALA A 225 -2.92 3.31 7.74
CA ALA A 225 -2.59 2.06 8.41
C ALA A 225 -3.35 0.86 7.85
N GLN A 226 -4.61 1.03 7.44
CA GLN A 226 -5.41 -0.05 6.85
C GLN A 226 -4.93 -0.37 5.42
N VAL A 227 -4.55 0.64 4.64
CA VAL A 227 -3.99 0.46 3.30
C VAL A 227 -2.68 -0.32 3.37
N ARG A 228 -1.75 0.09 4.25
CA ARG A 228 -0.48 -0.63 4.47
C ARG A 228 -0.72 -2.07 4.95
N ARG A 229 -1.64 -2.27 5.90
CA ARG A 229 -2.00 -3.58 6.43
C ARG A 229 -2.54 -4.52 5.34
N ARG A 230 -3.45 -4.05 4.47
CA ARG A 230 -3.97 -4.87 3.36
C ARG A 230 -2.87 -5.29 2.39
N ARG A 231 -1.97 -4.38 2.03
CA ARG A 231 -0.84 -4.66 1.14
C ARG A 231 0.13 -5.67 1.73
N ILE A 232 0.46 -5.53 3.01
CA ILE A 232 1.29 -6.50 3.74
C ILE A 232 0.58 -7.85 3.83
N GLN A 233 -0.71 -7.87 4.18
CA GLN A 233 -1.49 -9.11 4.28
C GLN A 233 -1.46 -9.88 2.96
N ARG A 234 -1.65 -9.20 1.83
CA ARG A 234 -1.61 -9.84 0.53
C ARG A 234 -0.28 -10.55 0.26
N PHE A 235 0.83 -9.88 0.56
CA PHE A 235 2.16 -10.49 0.45
C PHE A 235 2.30 -11.74 1.35
N LEU A 236 1.79 -11.68 2.58
CA LEU A 236 1.86 -12.80 3.52
C LEU A 236 0.98 -13.98 3.09
N ASP A 237 -0.18 -13.70 2.48
CA ASP A 237 -1.07 -14.71 1.90
C ASP A 237 -0.39 -15.41 0.72
N ASP A 238 0.20 -14.65 -0.21
CA ASP A 238 0.94 -15.16 -1.38
C ASP A 238 2.18 -15.98 -0.97
N ALA A 239 2.79 -15.62 0.17
CA ALA A 239 3.91 -16.36 0.74
C ALA A 239 3.49 -17.56 1.61
N HIS A 240 2.19 -17.88 1.70
CA HIS A 240 1.66 -18.98 2.51
C HIS A 240 2.10 -18.92 3.99
N ALA A 241 2.21 -17.71 4.55
CA ALA A 241 2.66 -17.52 5.93
C ALA A 241 1.71 -18.15 6.97
N ALA A 242 0.42 -18.31 6.61
CA ALA A 242 -0.57 -18.99 7.45
C ALA A 242 -0.32 -20.50 7.58
N ASP A 243 0.35 -21.12 6.59
CA ASP A 243 0.58 -22.57 6.55
C ASP A 243 1.91 -22.97 7.21
N THR A 244 2.76 -22.00 7.53
CA THR A 244 4.08 -22.23 8.11
C THR A 244 3.98 -22.31 9.64
N ALA A 245 4.29 -23.46 10.23
CA ALA A 245 4.31 -23.65 11.67
C ALA A 245 5.36 -22.75 12.35
N HIS A 246 4.98 -22.11 13.46
CA HIS A 246 5.85 -21.20 14.21
C HIS A 246 5.41 -21.12 15.69
N PRO A 247 6.26 -20.72 16.65
CA PRO A 247 5.84 -20.48 18.03
C PRO A 247 4.54 -19.67 18.14
N GLY A 248 3.58 -20.21 18.88
CA GLY A 248 2.26 -19.61 19.04
C GLY A 248 1.32 -19.77 17.84
N GLY A 249 1.54 -20.79 17.01
CA GLY A 249 0.65 -21.21 15.91
C GLY A 249 1.35 -21.17 14.56
N THR A 250 1.15 -20.08 13.82
CA THR A 250 1.63 -19.91 12.44
C THR A 250 2.57 -18.72 12.33
N LEU A 251 3.40 -18.70 11.28
CA LEU A 251 4.28 -17.56 10.98
C LEU A 251 3.46 -16.27 10.81
N LEU A 252 2.31 -16.34 10.13
CA LEU A 252 1.39 -15.20 10.00
C LEU A 252 0.98 -14.65 11.38
N ALA A 253 0.55 -15.53 12.30
CA ALA A 253 0.12 -15.11 13.63
C ALA A 253 1.27 -14.45 14.42
N HIS A 254 2.47 -15.00 14.33
CA HIS A 254 3.66 -14.42 14.93
C HIS A 254 3.99 -13.02 14.37
N LEU A 255 4.06 -12.87 13.04
CA LEU A 255 4.37 -11.60 12.39
C LEU A 255 3.35 -10.50 12.76
N HIS A 256 2.07 -10.86 12.90
CA HIS A 256 1.06 -9.94 13.42
C HIS A 256 1.32 -9.55 14.87
N ARG A 257 1.55 -10.50 15.78
CA ARG A 257 1.81 -10.20 17.20
C ARG A 257 3.06 -9.35 17.40
N THR A 258 4.12 -9.59 16.63
CA THR A 258 5.35 -8.77 16.67
C THR A 258 5.07 -7.35 16.17
N GLY A 259 4.38 -7.20 15.04
CA GLY A 259 3.98 -5.88 14.52
C GLY A 259 3.08 -5.11 15.50
N ASP A 260 2.07 -5.78 16.06
CA ASP A 260 1.13 -5.19 17.03
C ASP A 260 1.85 -4.80 18.33
N THR A 261 2.91 -5.52 18.71
CA THR A 261 3.75 -5.16 19.86
C THR A 261 4.50 -3.85 19.62
N LEU A 262 5.11 -3.70 18.45
CA LEU A 262 5.79 -2.45 18.10
C LEU A 262 4.83 -1.28 17.92
N GLU A 263 3.63 -1.54 17.41
CA GLU A 263 2.55 -0.54 17.34
C GLU A 263 2.15 -0.08 18.76
N ARG A 264 2.00 -1.01 19.72
CA ARG A 264 1.77 -0.67 21.14
C ARG A 264 2.94 0.07 21.78
N TRP A 265 4.15 -0.10 21.27
CA TRP A 265 5.32 0.65 21.73
C TRP A 265 5.46 2.02 21.05
N SER A 266 4.51 2.40 20.19
CA SER A 266 4.53 3.63 19.40
C SER A 266 5.74 3.71 18.46
N ALA A 267 6.19 2.56 17.95
CA ALA A 267 7.26 2.53 16.95
C ALA A 267 6.78 3.20 15.64
N PRO A 268 7.69 3.84 14.87
CA PRO A 268 7.34 4.41 13.59
C PRO A 268 6.72 3.39 12.63
N ALA A 269 5.81 3.83 11.76
CA ALA A 269 5.09 2.97 10.81
C ALA A 269 6.02 2.04 10.00
N TRP A 270 7.16 2.56 9.52
CA TRP A 270 8.13 1.75 8.76
C TRP A 270 8.79 0.63 9.58
N VAL A 271 8.88 0.78 10.91
CA VAL A 271 9.39 -0.27 11.81
C VAL A 271 8.31 -1.32 12.03
N VAL A 272 7.06 -0.90 12.23
CA VAL A 272 5.90 -1.80 12.34
C VAL A 272 5.72 -2.62 11.06
N ASP A 273 5.81 -1.98 9.90
CA ASP A 273 5.67 -2.64 8.60
C ASP A 273 6.82 -3.63 8.37
N ALA A 274 8.07 -3.23 8.66
CA ALA A 274 9.22 -4.14 8.64
C ALA A 274 9.03 -5.34 9.57
N ALA A 275 8.51 -5.14 10.78
CA ALA A 275 8.25 -6.20 11.74
C ALA A 275 7.26 -7.26 11.23
N ARG A 276 6.23 -6.82 10.50
CA ARG A 276 5.22 -7.71 9.91
C ARG A 276 5.76 -8.55 8.76
N VAL A 277 6.96 -8.27 8.26
CA VAL A 277 7.63 -9.04 7.20
C VAL A 277 9.09 -9.39 7.52
N HIS A 278 9.52 -9.29 8.79
CA HIS A 278 10.93 -9.34 9.16
C HIS A 278 11.60 -10.70 8.87
N ALA A 279 10.80 -11.76 8.74
CA ALA A 279 11.23 -13.11 8.41
C ALA A 279 11.35 -13.36 6.88
N ALA A 280 11.03 -12.38 6.02
CA ALA A 280 10.96 -12.56 4.57
C ALA A 280 12.24 -13.18 3.97
N TYR A 281 13.42 -12.76 4.42
CA TYR A 281 14.71 -13.28 3.92
C TYR A 281 15.32 -14.41 4.77
N GLY A 282 14.56 -14.91 5.75
CA GLY A 282 15.07 -15.74 6.83
C GLY A 282 15.97 -14.95 7.79
N THR A 283 16.34 -15.57 8.90
CA THR A 283 17.11 -14.97 10.00
C THR A 283 18.21 -15.92 10.49
N ASP A 284 18.98 -15.49 11.51
CA ASP A 284 20.00 -16.31 12.19
C ASP A 284 19.38 -17.51 12.95
N GLY A 285 18.12 -17.41 13.38
CA GLY A 285 17.39 -18.50 14.07
C GLY A 285 16.31 -19.19 13.23
N PHE A 286 15.98 -18.65 12.05
CA PHE A 286 14.97 -19.17 11.13
C PHE A 286 15.47 -19.02 9.69
N PRO A 287 16.34 -19.92 9.19
CA PRO A 287 17.16 -19.65 8.02
C PRO A 287 16.42 -19.67 6.68
N HIS A 288 15.16 -20.12 6.65
CA HIS A 288 14.40 -20.31 5.43
C HIS A 288 13.69 -19.01 5.02
N PRO A 289 13.99 -18.43 3.84
CA PRO A 289 13.27 -17.29 3.32
C PRO A 289 11.84 -17.67 2.96
N MET A 290 10.95 -16.69 3.01
CA MET A 290 9.57 -16.84 2.57
C MET A 290 9.50 -17.01 1.03
N PRO A 291 8.58 -17.82 0.49
CA PRO A 291 8.39 -17.95 -0.95
C PRO A 291 8.21 -16.60 -1.64
N GLY A 292 8.89 -16.39 -2.77
CA GLY A 292 8.78 -15.16 -3.56
C GLY A 292 9.42 -13.92 -2.93
N ALA A 293 10.04 -14.01 -1.75
CA ALA A 293 10.64 -12.86 -1.09
C ALA A 293 11.94 -12.41 -1.81
N ASP A 294 11.84 -11.32 -2.56
CA ASP A 294 12.98 -10.59 -3.11
C ASP A 294 12.92 -9.08 -2.75
N PRO A 295 14.05 -8.34 -2.84
CA PRO A 295 14.11 -6.93 -2.46
C PRO A 295 13.20 -5.97 -3.21
N GLN A 296 12.93 -6.22 -4.49
CA GLN A 296 12.09 -5.35 -5.30
C GLN A 296 10.62 -5.51 -4.89
N LEU A 297 10.17 -6.76 -4.76
CA LEU A 297 8.83 -7.06 -4.26
C LEU A 297 8.63 -6.49 -2.85
N LEU A 298 9.56 -6.74 -1.93
CA LEU A 298 9.41 -6.28 -0.55
C LEU A 298 9.42 -4.74 -0.45
N THR A 299 10.22 -4.07 -1.30
CA THR A 299 10.15 -2.61 -1.45
C THR A 299 8.75 -2.16 -1.93
N ALA A 300 8.16 -2.86 -2.90
CA ALA A 300 6.80 -2.59 -3.37
C ALA A 300 5.72 -2.86 -2.30
N VAL A 301 5.98 -3.72 -1.32
CA VAL A 301 5.03 -4.02 -0.23
C VAL A 301 5.14 -3.01 0.92
N VAL A 302 6.34 -2.82 1.46
CA VAL A 302 6.57 -2.07 2.72
C VAL A 302 7.37 -0.77 2.57
N GLY A 303 7.83 -0.46 1.35
CA GLY A 303 8.72 0.67 1.07
C GLY A 303 10.19 0.39 1.41
N ALA A 304 11.08 1.16 0.78
CA ALA A 304 12.52 0.92 0.81
C ALA A 304 13.13 0.97 2.22
N ARG A 305 12.64 1.88 3.09
CA ARG A 305 13.15 2.00 4.46
C ARG A 305 12.84 0.78 5.32
N SER A 306 11.61 0.27 5.21
CA SER A 306 11.18 -0.94 5.90
C SER A 306 11.93 -2.16 5.38
N GLU A 307 12.03 -2.30 4.05
CA GLU A 307 12.81 -3.36 3.41
C GLU A 307 14.26 -3.38 3.89
N GLN A 308 14.92 -2.21 3.96
CA GLN A 308 16.30 -2.12 4.42
C GLN A 308 16.48 -2.65 5.85
N LEU A 309 15.51 -2.39 6.74
CA LEU A 309 15.53 -2.96 8.10
C LEU A 309 15.37 -4.47 8.08
N VAL A 310 14.49 -5.01 7.24
CA VAL A 310 14.29 -6.46 7.07
C VAL A 310 15.56 -7.12 6.53
N ALA A 311 16.20 -6.52 5.52
CA ALA A 311 17.46 -6.99 4.94
C ALA A 311 18.58 -7.04 5.98
N ARG A 312 18.73 -5.97 6.77
CA ARG A 312 19.67 -5.90 7.91
C ARG A 312 19.35 -6.97 8.95
N TYR A 313 18.08 -7.12 9.33
CA TYR A 313 17.63 -8.11 10.31
C TYR A 313 17.96 -9.54 9.86
N GLY A 314 17.64 -9.90 8.61
CA GLY A 314 17.87 -11.25 8.08
C GLY A 314 19.33 -11.61 7.79
N SER A 315 20.17 -10.60 7.54
CA SER A 315 21.62 -10.77 7.31
C SER A 315 22.47 -10.67 8.57
N CYS A 316 21.94 -10.20 9.70
CA CYS A 316 22.71 -9.97 10.91
C CYS A 316 23.30 -11.25 11.53
N SER A 317 24.61 -11.26 11.76
CA SER A 317 25.29 -12.18 12.69
C SER A 317 25.09 -11.66 14.11
N ARG A 318 24.22 -12.31 14.90
CA ARG A 318 23.90 -11.87 16.27
C ARG A 318 25.15 -11.88 17.15
N ARG A 319 25.95 -12.94 17.04
CA ARG A 319 27.19 -13.16 17.79
C ARG A 319 28.21 -12.02 17.59
N GLU A 320 28.34 -11.52 16.37
CA GLU A 320 29.35 -10.52 16.04
C GLU A 320 28.82 -9.08 16.13
N SER A 321 27.53 -8.86 15.92
CA SER A 321 26.93 -7.53 15.91
C SER A 321 26.57 -7.05 17.32
N TYR A 322 25.88 -7.87 18.11
CA TYR A 322 25.30 -7.47 19.40
C TYR A 322 26.30 -6.92 20.41
N PRO A 323 27.55 -7.45 20.52
CA PRO A 323 28.56 -6.87 21.41
C PRO A 323 28.93 -5.42 21.07
N THR A 324 28.70 -4.97 19.83
CA THR A 324 29.10 -3.64 19.36
C THR A 324 28.06 -2.55 19.65
N PHE A 325 26.81 -2.92 19.94
CA PHE A 325 25.66 -1.99 20.01
C PHE A 325 25.73 -0.96 21.16
N LEU A 326 26.59 -1.21 22.16
CA LEU A 326 26.82 -0.29 23.29
C LEU A 326 28.18 0.42 23.19
N THR A 327 28.86 0.31 22.06
CA THR A 327 30.12 1.04 21.80
C THR A 327 29.82 2.35 21.09
N ASP A 328 30.82 3.22 20.96
CA ASP A 328 30.70 4.49 20.22
C ASP A 328 30.50 4.29 18.70
N ALA A 329 30.69 3.07 18.19
CA ALA A 329 30.56 2.74 16.77
C ALA A 329 29.80 1.41 16.59
N PRO A 330 28.47 1.38 16.81
CA PRO A 330 27.66 0.19 16.64
C PRO A 330 27.65 -0.26 15.18
N VAL A 331 27.90 -1.54 14.95
CA VAL A 331 27.95 -2.14 13.60
C VAL A 331 27.11 -3.40 13.50
N LEU A 332 26.46 -3.55 12.36
CA LEU A 332 25.86 -4.79 11.93
C LEU A 332 26.86 -5.57 11.08
N VAL A 333 27.10 -6.82 11.44
CA VAL A 333 27.97 -7.74 10.70
C VAL A 333 27.10 -8.70 9.90
N ASP A 334 27.27 -8.70 8.59
CA ASP A 334 26.56 -9.61 7.67
C ASP A 334 27.10 -11.04 7.84
N ARG A 335 26.22 -11.99 8.18
CA ARG A 335 26.57 -13.38 8.48
C ARG A 335 27.04 -14.20 7.27
N ARG A 336 26.80 -13.72 6.04
CA ARG A 336 27.18 -14.40 4.80
C ARG A 336 28.49 -13.86 4.25
N THR A 337 28.71 -12.55 4.36
CA THR A 337 29.83 -11.84 3.73
C THR A 337 30.88 -11.33 4.72
N GLY A 338 30.55 -11.27 6.01
CA GLY A 338 31.39 -10.63 7.05
C GLY A 338 31.44 -9.10 6.94
N ARG A 339 30.70 -8.49 6.01
CA ARG A 339 30.68 -7.04 5.81
C ARG A 339 30.12 -6.35 7.06
N LYS A 340 30.82 -5.31 7.52
CA LYS A 340 30.39 -4.46 8.64
C LYS A 340 29.70 -3.22 8.12
N THR A 341 28.52 -2.91 8.63
CA THR A 341 27.73 -1.73 8.28
C THR A 341 27.43 -0.92 9.54
N PRO A 342 27.84 0.35 9.63
CA PRO A 342 27.49 1.21 10.76
C PRO A 342 25.98 1.37 10.90
N LEU A 343 25.51 1.48 12.14
CA LEU A 343 24.13 1.83 12.47
C LEU A 343 24.11 3.22 13.11
N ASP A 344 23.26 4.12 12.62
CA ASP A 344 22.98 5.34 13.35
C ASP A 344 22.02 5.07 14.53
N ALA A 345 21.76 6.08 15.35
CA ALA A 345 20.92 5.92 16.53
C ALA A 345 19.46 5.53 16.21
N ILE A 346 18.94 5.94 15.05
CA ILE A 346 17.56 5.65 14.64
C ILE A 346 17.47 4.20 14.17
N ASP A 347 18.39 3.78 13.31
CA ASP A 347 18.47 2.44 12.77
C ASP A 347 18.79 1.41 13.86
N LEU A 348 19.70 1.75 14.79
CA LEU A 348 20.01 0.92 15.94
C LEU A 348 18.78 0.71 16.81
N ARG A 349 18.04 1.78 17.15
CA ARG A 349 16.82 1.69 17.96
C ARG A 349 15.78 0.79 17.30
N ALA A 350 15.49 1.03 16.02
CA ALA A 350 14.53 0.23 15.27
C ALA A 350 14.93 -1.26 15.24
N PHE A 351 16.22 -1.55 15.05
CA PHE A 351 16.74 -2.91 15.05
C PHE A 351 16.59 -3.59 16.41
N VAL A 352 16.96 -2.94 17.51
CA VAL A 352 16.87 -3.55 18.84
C VAL A 352 15.43 -3.70 19.30
N GLU A 353 14.54 -2.74 18.99
CA GLU A 353 13.11 -2.84 19.31
C GLU A 353 12.44 -3.98 18.54
N LEU A 354 12.73 -4.12 17.24
CA LEU A 354 12.27 -5.28 16.46
C LEU A 354 12.81 -6.60 17.02
N THR A 355 14.09 -6.64 17.39
CA THR A 355 14.69 -7.81 18.03
C THR A 355 13.95 -8.14 19.33
N ALA A 356 13.73 -7.17 20.21
CA ALA A 356 13.05 -7.38 21.48
C ALA A 356 11.60 -7.86 21.30
N ALA A 357 10.83 -7.23 20.40
CA ALA A 357 9.46 -7.63 20.13
C ALA A 357 9.38 -9.07 19.56
N ASN A 358 10.29 -9.43 18.65
CA ASN A 358 10.39 -10.77 18.10
C ASN A 358 10.67 -11.82 19.18
N GLU A 359 11.76 -11.62 19.94
CA GLU A 359 12.22 -12.62 20.91
C GLU A 359 11.21 -12.77 22.07
N ILE A 360 10.62 -11.66 22.55
CA ILE A 360 9.57 -11.71 23.58
C ILE A 360 8.38 -12.56 23.10
N ASP A 361 7.94 -12.39 21.84
CA ASP A 361 6.84 -13.20 21.30
C ASP A 361 7.21 -14.68 21.22
N VAL A 362 8.41 -15.00 20.69
CA VAL A 362 8.90 -16.37 20.56
C VAL A 362 8.99 -17.06 21.93
N PHE A 363 9.61 -16.43 22.92
CA PHE A 363 9.78 -17.02 24.25
C PHE A 363 8.47 -17.14 25.01
N THR A 364 7.53 -16.20 24.83
CA THR A 364 6.20 -16.29 25.44
C THR A 364 5.43 -17.51 24.93
N HIS A 365 5.65 -17.91 23.68
CA HIS A 365 4.92 -19.02 23.03
C HIS A 365 5.75 -20.29 22.81
N SER A 366 6.96 -20.35 23.38
CA SER A 366 7.82 -21.54 23.35
C SER A 366 8.49 -21.76 24.71
N PRO A 367 7.82 -22.47 25.64
CA PRO A 367 8.36 -22.73 26.99
C PRO A 367 9.73 -23.42 26.98
N GLU A 368 9.97 -24.29 25.99
CA GLU A 368 11.24 -25.00 25.83
C GLU A 368 12.39 -24.04 25.50
N LEU A 369 12.18 -23.13 24.53
CA LEU A 369 13.16 -22.10 24.20
C LEU A 369 13.36 -21.12 25.36
N ALA A 370 12.28 -20.76 26.06
CA ALA A 370 12.35 -19.86 27.22
C ALA A 370 13.17 -20.47 28.35
N ALA A 371 12.99 -21.76 28.65
CA ALA A 371 13.78 -22.46 29.66
C ALA A 371 15.26 -22.58 29.25
N ALA A 372 15.55 -22.75 27.97
CA ALA A 372 16.91 -22.93 27.47
C ALA A 372 17.68 -21.60 27.35
N HIS A 373 17.03 -20.51 26.95
CA HIS A 373 17.71 -19.27 26.53
C HIS A 373 17.13 -17.97 27.12
N GLY A 374 15.99 -18.04 27.80
CA GLY A 374 15.27 -16.84 28.27
C GLY A 374 16.10 -15.97 29.22
N ALA A 375 16.84 -16.58 30.16
CA ALA A 375 17.68 -15.86 31.12
C ALA A 375 18.81 -15.06 30.43
N ASP A 376 19.44 -15.64 29.41
CA ASP A 376 20.52 -15.00 28.65
C ASP A 376 19.97 -13.83 27.81
N VAL A 377 18.81 -14.02 27.18
CA VAL A 377 18.13 -12.95 26.42
C VAL A 377 17.67 -11.82 27.35
N ALA A 378 17.12 -12.15 28.52
CA ALA A 378 16.74 -11.14 29.53
C ALA A 378 17.96 -10.33 30.00
N ALA A 379 19.10 -10.98 30.24
CA ALA A 379 20.34 -10.31 30.59
C ALA A 379 20.84 -9.39 29.46
N LEU A 380 20.78 -9.84 28.21
CA LEU A 380 21.10 -9.02 27.03
C LEU A 380 20.20 -7.78 26.95
N PHE A 381 18.89 -7.95 27.07
CA PHE A 381 17.94 -6.85 26.98
C PHE A 381 18.06 -5.85 28.14
N ARG A 382 18.40 -6.30 29.35
CA ARG A 382 18.75 -5.39 30.46
C ARG A 382 19.94 -4.50 30.13
N ARG A 383 20.92 -5.00 29.39
CA ARG A 383 22.06 -4.17 28.92
C ARG A 383 21.65 -3.20 27.81
N TRP A 384 20.66 -3.54 27.01
CA TRP A 384 20.14 -2.71 25.92
C TRP A 384 19.09 -1.67 26.34
N LEU A 385 18.72 -1.59 27.63
CA LEU A 385 17.74 -0.59 28.12
C LEU A 385 17.99 0.86 27.65
N PRO A 386 19.25 1.35 27.57
CA PRO A 386 19.52 2.69 27.05
C PRO A 386 19.19 2.88 25.55
N LEU A 387 19.08 1.80 24.77
CA LEU A 387 18.87 1.84 23.32
C LEU A 387 17.38 1.92 22.94
N PHE A 388 16.47 1.50 23.83
CA PHE A 388 15.02 1.50 23.61
C PHE A 388 14.38 2.87 23.84
N GLY A 389 13.29 3.16 23.14
CA GLY A 389 12.33 4.20 23.52
C GLY A 389 11.56 3.84 24.81
N ASP A 390 10.88 4.81 25.42
CA ASP A 390 10.33 4.67 26.77
C ASP A 390 9.30 3.54 26.92
N SER A 391 8.37 3.40 25.96
CA SER A 391 7.36 2.34 25.96
C SER A 391 7.98 0.95 25.82
N ALA A 392 8.90 0.79 24.85
CA ALA A 392 9.64 -0.45 24.65
C ALA A 392 10.50 -0.81 25.87
N ARG A 393 11.22 0.17 26.43
CA ARG A 393 12.04 0.00 27.65
C ARG A 393 11.20 -0.55 28.80
N THR A 394 10.05 0.06 29.07
CA THR A 394 9.15 -0.36 30.15
C THR A 394 8.66 -1.79 29.96
N ALA A 395 8.24 -2.15 28.74
CA ALA A 395 7.77 -3.49 28.42
C ALA A 395 8.88 -4.55 28.53
N VAL A 396 10.06 -4.23 28.00
CA VAL A 396 11.25 -5.09 28.03
C VAL A 396 11.73 -5.32 29.46
N GLU A 397 11.79 -4.28 30.30
CA GLU A 397 12.14 -4.44 31.71
C GLU A 397 11.13 -5.33 32.45
N LYS A 398 9.84 -5.16 32.17
CA LYS A 398 8.79 -5.98 32.79
C LYS A 398 8.95 -7.44 32.41
N TRP A 399 9.16 -7.74 31.13
CA TRP A 399 9.39 -9.11 30.65
C TRP A 399 10.67 -9.71 31.25
N ALA A 400 11.77 -8.94 31.23
CA ALA A 400 13.04 -9.37 31.79
C ALA A 400 12.99 -9.57 33.30
N ARG A 401 12.08 -8.93 34.06
CA ARG A 401 11.89 -9.20 35.50
C ARG A 401 11.11 -10.49 35.76
N ALA A 402 10.27 -10.92 34.81
CA ALA A 402 9.44 -12.12 34.91
C ALA A 402 10.12 -13.39 34.37
N THR A 403 11.24 -13.23 33.66
CA THR A 403 12.09 -14.29 33.08
C THR A 403 13.34 -14.45 33.94
#